data_AF-A0A821UC89-F1
#
_entry.id   AF-A0A821UC89-F1
#
_cell.length_a   1.000
_cell.length_b   1.000
_cell.length_c   1.000
_cell.angle_alpha   90.00
_cell.angle_beta   90.00
_cell.angle_gamma   90.00
#
_symmetry.space_group_name_H-M   'P 1'
#
loop_
_entity.id
_entity.type
_entity.pdbx_description
1 polymer ?
#
loop_
_entity_poly.entity_id
_entity_poly.type
_entity_poly.pdbx_seq_one_letter_code
_entity_poly.pdbx_strand_id
1 'polypeptide(L)'
;MNLSTLSCPCHNSLIPRSKFISIEVKLHPFCSSSFIRDDRWFQYWTMTFLNGSIDPNPPFYWTDFRKNGLKFFNYVKILCDFVNITLSDIMNSYQEEYFFSSQPITQLEFDGITHDWKYLVEAQVEYNEKR
;
A
#
# COMPACT_ATOMS: atom_id res chain seq x y z
N MET A 1 -13.95 -59.05 -0.85
CA MET A 1 -13.05 -57.89 -0.92
C MET A 1 -13.73 -56.77 -0.14
N ASN A 2 -13.32 -56.49 1.10
CA ASN A 2 -13.93 -55.46 1.93
C ASN A 2 -13.27 -54.11 1.62
N LEU A 3 -14.07 -53.18 1.10
CA LEU A 3 -13.71 -51.79 0.89
C LEU A 3 -13.82 -51.06 2.23
N SER A 4 -12.84 -51.25 3.11
CA SER A 4 -12.69 -50.42 4.30
C SER A 4 -12.46 -48.99 3.82
N THR A 5 -13.47 -48.13 3.95
CA THR A 5 -13.39 -46.71 3.64
C THR A 5 -12.22 -46.12 4.41
N LEU A 6 -11.18 -45.73 3.68
CA LEU A 6 -9.98 -45.11 4.24
C LEU A 6 -10.36 -43.71 4.72
N SER A 7 -10.89 -43.62 5.93
CA SER A 7 -11.18 -42.34 6.59
C SER A 7 -9.86 -41.84 7.19
N CYS A 8 -9.19 -40.93 6.48
CA CYS A 8 -8.07 -40.18 7.06
C CYS A 8 -8.66 -39.05 7.91
N PRO A 9 -8.54 -39.09 9.26
CA PRO A 9 -8.86 -37.93 10.06
C PRO A 9 -7.89 -36.80 9.69
N CYS A 10 -8.41 -35.71 9.12
CA CYS A 10 -7.65 -34.48 9.06
C CYS A 10 -7.38 -34.03 10.50
N HIS A 11 -6.13 -33.91 10.89
CA HIS A 11 -5.76 -33.37 12.20
C HIS A 11 -5.55 -31.86 12.17
N ASN A 12 -5.23 -31.32 10.99
CA ASN A 12 -4.87 -29.91 10.82
C ASN A 12 -5.79 -29.23 9.81
N SER A 13 -6.01 -27.93 10.00
CA SER A 13 -6.69 -27.06 9.03
C SER A 13 -5.69 -26.05 8.47
N LEU A 14 -5.63 -25.95 7.14
CA LEU A 14 -4.85 -24.96 6.40
C LEU A 14 -5.83 -24.13 5.57
N ILE A 15 -5.96 -22.86 5.91
CA ILE A 15 -6.89 -21.94 5.24
C ILE A 15 -6.05 -20.83 4.60
N PRO A 16 -6.06 -20.67 3.27
CA PRO A 16 -5.38 -19.55 2.62
C PRO A 16 -5.91 -18.22 3.17
N ARG A 17 -5.01 -17.30 3.55
CA ARG A 17 -5.41 -15.99 4.10
C ARG A 17 -6.27 -15.18 3.13
N SER A 18 -6.00 -15.30 1.83
CA SER A 18 -6.80 -14.69 0.76
C SER A 18 -8.28 -15.06 0.79
N LYS A 19 -8.69 -16.14 1.47
CA LYS A 19 -10.11 -16.53 1.59
C LYS A 19 -10.89 -15.71 2.61
N PHE A 20 -10.24 -15.08 3.58
CA PHE A 20 -10.91 -14.46 4.72
C PHE A 20 -10.32 -13.10 5.12
N ILE A 21 -9.17 -12.71 4.58
CA ILE A 21 -8.57 -11.39 4.76
C ILE A 21 -8.57 -10.66 3.42
N SER A 22 -9.18 -9.46 3.41
CA SER A 22 -9.11 -8.51 2.32
C SER A 22 -8.56 -7.19 2.86
N ILE A 23 -7.48 -6.71 2.25
CA ILE A 23 -6.81 -5.47 2.65
C ILE A 23 -6.86 -4.53 1.47
N GLU A 24 -7.47 -3.35 1.66
CA GLU A 24 -7.50 -2.29 0.67
C GLU A 24 -6.47 -1.21 1.06
N VAL A 25 -5.40 -1.12 0.28
CA VAL A 25 -4.35 -0.11 0.51
C VAL A 25 -4.74 1.19 -0.17
N LYS A 26 -4.78 2.28 0.59
CA LYS A 26 -4.99 3.63 0.07
C LYS A 26 -3.74 4.47 0.33
N LEU A 27 -3.03 4.81 -0.75
CA LEU A 27 -1.93 5.77 -0.68
C LEU A 27 -2.45 7.18 -0.45
N HIS A 28 -1.59 8.04 0.08
CA HIS A 28 -1.92 9.45 0.27
C HIS A 28 -2.37 10.09 -1.07
N PRO A 29 -3.44 10.91 -1.11
CA PRO A 29 -3.99 11.46 -2.37
C PRO A 29 -2.97 12.23 -3.21
N PHE A 30 -1.92 12.76 -2.60
CA PHE A 30 -0.83 13.42 -3.32
C PHE A 30 -0.10 12.49 -4.30
N CYS A 31 0.02 11.20 -3.99
CA CYS A 31 0.66 10.21 -4.87
C CYS A 31 -0.11 9.96 -6.17
N SER A 32 -1.42 10.25 -6.20
CA SER A 32 -2.24 10.17 -7.40
C SER A 32 -2.44 11.52 -8.10
N SER A 33 -1.85 12.59 -7.57
CA SER A 33 -1.95 13.94 -8.14
C SER A 33 -1.25 14.07 -9.49
N SER A 34 -1.67 15.05 -10.29
CA SER A 34 -1.01 15.40 -11.55
C SER A 34 0.45 15.81 -11.34
N PHE A 35 0.81 16.36 -10.17
CA PHE A 35 2.19 16.70 -9.85
C PHE A 35 3.13 15.48 -9.76
N ILE A 36 2.58 14.28 -9.55
CA ILE A 36 3.36 13.03 -9.42
C ILE A 36 3.21 12.12 -10.64
N ARG A 37 2.03 12.08 -11.25
CA ARG A 37 1.72 11.18 -12.36
C ARG A 37 2.04 11.74 -13.75
N ASP A 38 2.08 13.06 -13.89
CA ASP A 38 2.14 13.70 -15.20
C ASP A 38 3.44 14.48 -15.37
N ASP A 39 4.32 14.08 -16.28
CA ASP A 39 5.58 14.82 -16.48
C ASP A 39 5.38 16.14 -17.26
N ARG A 40 4.17 16.40 -17.80
CA ARG A 40 3.88 17.59 -18.61
C ARG A 40 4.01 18.88 -17.82
N TRP A 41 3.67 18.89 -16.52
CA TRP A 41 3.89 20.09 -15.71
C TRP A 41 5.39 20.36 -15.61
N PHE A 42 6.22 19.34 -15.32
CA PHE A 42 7.67 19.52 -15.24
C PHE A 42 8.25 20.06 -16.55
N GLN A 43 7.80 19.53 -17.69
CA GLN A 43 8.19 20.00 -19.02
C GLN A 43 7.74 21.45 -19.29
N TYR A 44 6.48 21.80 -18.98
CA TYR A 44 5.95 23.15 -19.15
C TYR A 44 6.75 24.19 -18.34
N TRP A 45 7.04 23.87 -17.08
CA TRP A 45 7.81 24.75 -16.21
C TRP A 45 9.27 24.87 -16.68
N THR A 46 9.89 23.75 -17.04
CA THR A 46 11.28 23.74 -17.57
C THR A 46 11.38 24.56 -18.86
N MET A 47 10.42 24.41 -19.78
CA MET A 47 10.39 25.19 -21.01
C MET A 47 10.15 26.68 -20.75
N THR A 48 9.28 27.04 -19.81
CA THR A 48 9.02 28.44 -19.43
C THR A 48 10.26 29.11 -18.84
N PHE A 49 11.02 28.39 -18.01
CA PHE A 49 12.26 28.92 -17.42
C PHE A 49 13.45 28.92 -18.38
N LEU A 50 13.52 27.97 -19.33
CA LEU A 50 14.61 27.89 -20.31
C LEU A 50 14.41 28.82 -21.51
N ASN A 51 13.16 29.07 -21.92
CA ASN A 51 12.84 29.87 -23.12
C ASN A 51 12.33 31.28 -22.79
N GLY A 52 12.04 31.57 -21.52
CA GLY A 52 11.74 32.93 -21.08
C GLY A 52 13.02 33.76 -21.10
N SER A 53 12.93 34.97 -21.65
CA SER A 53 13.93 36.05 -21.52
C SER A 53 14.06 36.45 -20.04
N ILE A 54 14.66 35.59 -19.24
CA ILE A 54 15.07 35.89 -17.89
C ILE A 54 16.31 36.73 -18.05
N ASP A 55 16.18 38.01 -17.71
CA ASP A 55 17.30 38.90 -17.42
C ASP A 55 18.40 38.05 -16.73
N PRO A 56 19.64 37.97 -17.22
CA PRO A 56 20.62 37.01 -16.69
C PRO A 56 20.96 37.22 -15.20
N ASN A 57 20.37 38.23 -14.54
CA ASN A 57 20.71 38.60 -13.17
C ASN A 57 19.59 39.28 -12.34
N PRO A 58 18.36 38.74 -12.17
CA PRO A 58 17.52 39.18 -11.07
C PRO A 58 18.06 38.55 -9.78
N PRO A 59 18.16 39.30 -8.66
CA PRO A 59 18.63 38.79 -7.37
C PRO A 59 17.80 37.62 -6.80
N PHE A 60 16.70 37.25 -7.47
CA PHE A 60 15.76 36.21 -7.09
C PHE A 60 15.88 34.90 -7.87
N TYR A 61 16.77 34.81 -8.87
CA TYR A 61 16.86 33.62 -9.74
C TYR A 61 17.28 32.33 -9.01
N TRP A 62 18.13 32.45 -8.00
CA TRP A 62 18.62 31.29 -7.22
C TRP A 62 17.70 30.91 -6.06
N THR A 63 16.90 31.85 -5.57
CA THR A 63 15.99 31.67 -4.42
C THR A 63 14.55 31.39 -4.85
N ASP A 64 14.24 31.43 -6.15
CA ASP A 64 12.90 31.12 -6.64
C ASP A 64 12.55 29.66 -6.35
N PHE A 65 11.62 29.47 -5.41
CA PHE A 65 11.13 28.17 -5.02
C PHE A 65 10.51 27.44 -6.21
N ARG A 66 10.00 28.14 -7.23
CA ARG A 66 9.40 27.51 -8.42
C ARG A 66 10.44 26.83 -9.30
N LYS A 67 11.74 27.09 -9.10
CA LYS A 67 12.82 26.39 -9.80
C LYS A 67 13.37 25.22 -8.97
N ASN A 68 13.62 25.46 -7.69
CA ASN A 68 14.20 24.45 -6.79
C ASN A 68 13.14 23.47 -6.23
N GLY A 69 11.94 23.97 -5.99
CA GLY A 69 10.75 23.26 -5.51
C GLY A 69 10.31 22.12 -6.42
N LEU A 70 10.47 22.27 -7.74
CA LEU A 70 10.06 21.26 -8.71
C LEU A 70 10.81 19.93 -8.51
N LYS A 71 12.06 19.99 -8.06
CA LYS A 71 12.86 18.79 -7.76
C LYS A 71 12.30 17.97 -6.61
N PHE A 72 11.58 18.60 -5.68
CA PHE A 72 10.97 17.89 -4.54
C PHE A 72 9.86 16.95 -4.97
N PHE A 73 9.09 17.30 -6.01
CA PHE A 73 8.06 16.41 -6.53
C PHE A 73 8.65 15.13 -7.12
N ASN A 74 9.86 15.16 -7.69
CA ASN A 74 10.56 13.94 -8.12
C ASN A 74 10.91 13.03 -6.93
N TYR A 75 11.37 13.61 -5.81
CA TYR A 75 11.62 12.81 -4.61
C TYR A 75 10.33 12.22 -4.05
N VAL A 76 9.25 12.99 -4.02
CA VAL A 76 7.95 12.48 -3.57
C VAL A 76 7.42 11.41 -4.51
N LYS A 77 7.65 11.54 -5.83
CA LYS A 77 7.30 10.50 -6.81
C LYS A 77 8.01 9.19 -6.50
N ILE A 78 9.32 9.24 -6.29
CA ILE A 78 10.12 8.05 -5.94
C ILE A 78 9.58 7.42 -4.65
N LEU A 79 9.25 8.22 -3.63
CA LEU A 79 8.68 7.71 -2.39
C LEU A 79 7.30 7.07 -2.62
N CYS A 80 6.42 7.71 -3.38
CA CYS A 80 5.10 7.17 -3.72
C CYS A 80 5.22 5.83 -4.48
N ASP A 81 6.12 5.77 -5.47
CA ASP A 81 6.35 4.57 -6.27
C ASP A 81 6.95 3.45 -5.39
N PHE A 82 7.91 3.79 -4.52
CA PHE A 82 8.53 2.85 -3.59
C PHE A 82 7.51 2.26 -2.61
N VAL A 83 6.66 3.10 -2.01
CA VAL A 83 5.61 2.65 -1.09
C VAL A 83 4.60 1.77 -1.82
N ASN A 84 4.21 2.13 -3.05
CA ASN A 84 3.28 1.34 -3.84
C ASN A 84 3.83 -0.07 -4.14
N ILE A 85 5.10 -0.16 -4.54
CA ILE A 85 5.77 -1.45 -4.79
C ILE A 85 5.88 -2.25 -3.49
N THR A 86 6.40 -1.64 -2.43
CA THR A 86 6.58 -2.29 -1.13
C THR A 86 5.27 -2.86 -0.59
N LEU A 87 4.18 -2.10 -0.66
CA LEU A 87 2.88 -2.56 -0.20
C LEU A 87 2.32 -3.65 -1.11
N SER A 88 2.51 -3.55 -2.42
CA SER A 88 2.08 -4.62 -3.34
C SER A 88 2.81 -5.93 -3.06
N ASP A 89 4.12 -5.88 -2.84
CA ASP A 89 4.94 -7.06 -2.55
C ASP A 89 4.56 -7.70 -1.20
N ILE A 90 4.40 -6.87 -0.15
CA ILE A 90 3.94 -7.34 1.16
C ILE A 90 2.55 -7.98 1.03
N MET A 91 1.65 -7.38 0.25
CA MET A 91 0.29 -7.91 0.09
C MET A 91 0.24 -9.21 -0.68
N ASN A 92 1.01 -9.33 -1.76
CA ASN A 92 1.13 -10.58 -2.49
C ASN A 92 1.69 -11.69 -1.59
N SER A 93 2.77 -11.41 -0.86
CA SER A 93 3.36 -12.38 0.09
C SER A 93 2.37 -12.76 1.19
N TYR A 94 1.65 -11.80 1.76
CA TYR A 94 0.72 -12.06 2.86
C TYR A 94 -0.49 -12.89 2.42
N GLN A 95 -0.99 -12.68 1.20
CA GLN A 95 -2.13 -13.42 0.65
C GLN A 95 -1.79 -14.88 0.32
N GLU A 96 -0.52 -15.17 0.05
CA GLU A 96 0.00 -16.52 -0.18
C GLU A 96 0.18 -17.34 1.12
N GLU A 97 0.15 -16.69 2.28
CA GLU A 97 0.26 -17.36 3.57
C GLU A 97 -1.03 -18.09 3.97
N TYR A 98 -0.87 -19.10 4.83
CA TYR A 98 -1.96 -19.91 5.35
C TYR A 98 -2.15 -19.67 6.84
N PHE A 99 -3.41 -19.64 7.28
CA PHE A 99 -3.76 -19.89 8.65
C PHE A 99 -3.64 -21.39 8.93
N PHE A 100 -2.89 -21.74 9.97
CA PHE A 100 -2.68 -23.12 10.41
C PHE A 100 -3.33 -23.34 11.77
N SER A 101 -4.12 -24.40 11.87
CA SER A 101 -4.63 -24.93 13.12
C SER A 101 -4.22 -26.39 13.29
N SER A 102 -3.77 -26.75 14.48
CA SER A 102 -3.40 -28.12 14.87
C SER A 102 -4.60 -29.00 15.20
N GLN A 103 -5.82 -28.46 15.07
CA GLN A 103 -7.08 -29.18 15.24
C GLN A 103 -8.04 -28.77 14.11
N PRO A 104 -8.96 -29.66 13.70
CA PRO A 104 -10.05 -29.29 12.81
C PRO A 104 -10.88 -28.20 13.48
N ILE A 105 -10.98 -27.06 12.81
CA ILE A 105 -11.83 -25.95 13.25
C ILE A 105 -13.11 -25.94 12.42
N THR A 106 -14.23 -25.73 13.10
CA THR A 106 -15.51 -25.49 12.44
C THR A 106 -15.56 -24.06 11.89
N GLN A 107 -16.45 -23.81 10.93
CA GLN A 107 -16.67 -22.45 10.42
C GLN A 107 -17.06 -21.48 11.55
N LEU A 108 -17.86 -21.94 12.51
CA LEU A 108 -18.36 -21.11 13.61
C LEU A 108 -17.24 -20.71 14.58
N GLU A 109 -16.31 -21.62 14.89
CA GLU A 109 -15.10 -21.31 15.67
C GLU A 109 -14.17 -20.37 14.91
N PHE A 110 -14.00 -20.58 13.61
CA PHE A 110 -13.18 -19.73 12.76
C PHE A 110 -13.72 -18.29 12.67
N ASP A 111 -15.02 -18.15 12.49
CA ASP A 111 -15.70 -16.85 12.45
C ASP A 111 -15.58 -16.13 13.79
N GLY A 112 -15.71 -16.86 14.92
CA GLY A 112 -15.50 -16.31 16.25
C GLY A 112 -14.08 -15.74 16.45
N ILE A 113 -13.05 -16.51 16.06
CA ILE A 113 -11.66 -16.05 16.13
C ILE A 113 -11.47 -14.79 15.29
N THR A 114 -11.87 -14.82 14.02
CA THR A 114 -11.64 -13.70 13.09
C THR A 114 -12.42 -12.43 13.45
N HIS A 115 -13.59 -12.57 14.07
CA HIS A 115 -14.38 -11.43 14.56
C HIS A 115 -13.64 -10.65 15.65
N ASP A 116 -13.01 -11.34 16.62
CA ASP A 116 -12.25 -10.69 17.70
C ASP A 116 -11.03 -9.92 17.19
N TRP A 117 -10.30 -10.47 16.21
CA TRP A 117 -9.17 -9.78 15.57
C TRP A 117 -9.58 -8.46 14.90
N LYS A 118 -10.77 -8.44 14.27
CA LYS A 118 -11.27 -7.25 13.57
C LYS A 118 -11.44 -6.06 14.53
N TYR A 119 -12.06 -6.27 15.70
CA TYR A 119 -12.26 -5.17 16.67
C TYR A 119 -10.94 -4.63 17.24
N LEU A 120 -9.97 -5.51 17.50
CA LEU A 120 -8.67 -5.09 18.03
C LEU A 120 -7.90 -4.22 17.04
N VAL A 121 -7.97 -4.55 15.75
CA VAL A 121 -7.33 -3.76 14.68
C VAL A 121 -8.04 -2.42 14.51
N GLU A 122 -9.36 -2.39 14.45
CA GLU A 122 -10.14 -1.15 14.30
C GLU A 122 -9.89 -0.18 15.47
N ALA A 123 -9.86 -0.68 16.71
CA ALA A 123 -9.55 0.13 17.89
C ALA A 123 -8.13 0.73 17.86
N GLN A 124 -7.15 -0.02 17.33
CA GLN A 124 -5.76 0.46 17.22
C GLN A 124 -5.61 1.54 16.14
N VAL A 125 -6.32 1.40 15.02
CA VAL A 125 -6.33 2.41 13.94
C VAL A 125 -6.95 3.71 14.45
N GLU A 126 -8.09 3.64 15.12
CA GLU A 126 -8.79 4.82 15.65
C GLU A 126 -7.95 5.56 16.73
N TYR A 127 -7.19 4.81 17.54
CA TYR A 127 -6.24 5.40 18.49
C TYR A 127 -5.10 6.15 17.78
N ASN A 128 -4.57 5.59 16.69
CA ASN A 128 -3.46 6.18 15.96
C ASN A 128 -3.87 7.43 15.13
N GLU A 129 -5.12 7.51 14.66
CA GLU A 129 -5.63 8.69 13.93
C GLU A 129 -5.90 9.90 14.83
N LYS A 130 -6.10 9.70 16.14
CA LYS A 130 -6.36 10.78 17.11
C LYS A 130 -5.07 11.42 17.67
N ARG A 131 -3.90 11.01 17.19
CA ARG A 131 -2.58 11.43 17.69
C ARG A 131 -1.83 12.27 16.66
#